data_AF-A0A2V2URY2-F1
#
_entry.id   AF-A0A2V2URY2-F1
#
_cell.length_a   1.000
_cell.length_b   1.000
_cell.length_c   1.000
_cell.angle_alpha   90.00
_cell.angle_beta   90.00
_cell.angle_gamma   90.00
#
_symmetry.space_group_name_H-M   'P 1'
#
loop_
_entity.id
_entity.type
_entity.pdbx_description
1 polymer ?
#
loop_
_entity_poly.entity_id
_entity_poly.type
_entity_poly.pdbx_seq_one_letter_code
_entity_poly.pdbx_strand_id
1 'polypeptide(L)'
;MFTGPLGIKQAVEDFVATTAPTADAFNDTAVHRGEATAPLLFESDPVCYAPQMELMVPWGSPEIFAKCIWYYERVWEAAKSSADQRMVRFLASGYRYLAGGGMVGRVWAFREAYKAYASLLATSDKWWCDQSIWSLLHVWSVTRDTNVTADFRIRYGLLSLDYNNSFFLTPAFRGLGSPALYHFPGPPYLWDRIPTLLNRTMWWTGCVILLTL
;
A
#
# COMPACT_ATOMS: atom_id res chain seq x y z
N MET A 1 11.26 -1.10 11.39
CA MET A 1 12.12 -2.06 12.14
C MET A 1 12.19 -3.37 11.36
N PHE A 2 13.38 -3.81 10.94
CA PHE A 2 13.56 -5.08 10.25
C PHE A 2 13.41 -6.29 11.17
N THR A 3 12.85 -7.38 10.63
CA THR A 3 12.67 -8.64 11.36
C THR A 3 13.87 -9.58 11.26
N GLY A 4 14.75 -9.35 10.29
CA GLY A 4 16.01 -10.07 10.09
C GLY A 4 16.35 -10.26 8.60
N PRO A 5 17.62 -10.54 8.24
CA PRO A 5 18.08 -10.64 6.86
C PRO A 5 17.40 -11.76 6.05
N LEU A 6 17.03 -12.89 6.68
CA LEU A 6 16.39 -14.02 5.98
C LEU A 6 14.98 -13.69 5.48
N GLY A 7 14.15 -13.06 6.33
CA GLY A 7 12.78 -12.67 5.95
C GLY A 7 12.76 -11.62 4.84
N ILE A 8 13.68 -10.64 4.90
CA ILE A 8 13.85 -9.63 3.85
C ILE A 8 14.25 -10.30 2.53
N LYS A 9 15.27 -11.18 2.56
CA LYS A 9 15.77 -11.84 1.36
C LYS A 9 14.67 -12.65 0.68
N GLN A 10 13.93 -13.45 1.43
CA GLN A 10 12.86 -14.27 0.89
C GLN A 10 11.74 -13.41 0.28
N ALA A 11 11.27 -12.37 0.98
CA ALA A 11 10.25 -11.47 0.46
C ALA A 11 10.69 -10.80 -0.86
N VAL A 12 11.95 -10.37 -0.94
CA VAL A 12 12.52 -9.76 -2.16
C VAL A 12 12.64 -10.79 -3.29
N GLU A 13 13.13 -12.00 -3.02
CA GLU A 13 13.26 -13.07 -4.02
C GLU A 13 11.88 -13.45 -4.60
N ASP A 14 10.88 -13.63 -3.73
CA ASP A 14 9.51 -13.94 -4.14
C ASP A 14 8.89 -12.79 -4.96
N PHE A 15 9.09 -11.54 -4.53
CA PHE A 15 8.63 -10.36 -5.28
C PHE A 15 9.29 -10.26 -6.66
N VAL A 16 10.60 -10.48 -6.74
CA VAL A 16 11.34 -10.43 -8.01
C VAL A 16 10.92 -11.59 -8.94
N ALA A 17 10.63 -12.76 -8.40
CA ALA A 17 10.20 -13.92 -9.19
C ALA A 17 8.77 -13.74 -9.75
N THR A 18 7.89 -13.05 -9.02
CA THR A 18 6.45 -12.95 -9.36
C THR A 18 6.04 -11.62 -9.99
N THR A 19 6.94 -10.64 -10.12
CA THR A 19 6.65 -9.35 -10.75
C THR A 19 7.32 -9.20 -12.11
N ALA A 20 6.66 -8.50 -13.02
CA ALA A 20 7.19 -8.22 -14.35
C ALA A 20 8.54 -7.45 -14.28
N PRO A 21 9.58 -7.92 -15.00
CA PRO A 21 10.91 -7.30 -14.95
C PRO A 21 10.94 -5.93 -15.65
N THR A 22 10.07 -5.70 -16.63
CA THR A 22 9.98 -4.47 -17.43
C THR A 22 8.53 -4.07 -17.67
N ALA A 23 8.33 -2.82 -18.13
CA ALA A 23 7.01 -2.30 -18.47
C ALA A 23 6.33 -3.05 -19.63
N ASP A 24 7.12 -3.56 -20.59
CA ASP A 24 6.63 -4.30 -21.76
C ASP A 24 6.23 -5.74 -21.42
N ALA A 25 6.88 -6.34 -20.41
CA ALA A 25 6.54 -7.66 -19.89
C ALA A 25 5.37 -7.64 -18.89
N PHE A 26 4.85 -6.46 -18.57
CA PHE A 26 3.75 -6.31 -17.62
C PHE A 26 2.43 -6.82 -18.21
N ASN A 27 1.80 -7.77 -17.51
CA ASN A 27 0.52 -8.36 -17.88
C ASN A 27 -0.51 -8.09 -16.78
N ASP A 28 -1.41 -7.15 -17.02
CA ASP A 28 -2.44 -6.74 -16.08
C ASP A 28 -3.48 -7.85 -15.83
N THR A 29 -3.70 -8.74 -16.81
CA THR A 29 -4.61 -9.89 -16.67
C THR A 29 -4.01 -10.96 -15.75
N ALA A 30 -2.70 -11.21 -15.83
CA ALA A 30 -2.03 -12.12 -14.90
C ALA A 30 -2.07 -11.58 -13.47
N VAL A 31 -1.87 -10.26 -13.29
CA VAL A 31 -2.04 -9.63 -11.97
C VAL A 31 -3.49 -9.71 -11.49
N HIS A 32 -4.46 -9.40 -12.36
CA HIS A 32 -5.89 -9.50 -12.06
C HIS A 32 -6.24 -10.84 -11.42
N ARG A 33 -5.77 -11.94 -12.03
CA ARG A 33 -6.02 -13.33 -11.62
C ARG A 33 -5.14 -13.82 -10.47
N GLY A 34 -4.20 -12.99 -10.01
CA GLY A 34 -3.24 -13.35 -8.96
C GLY A 34 -2.18 -14.36 -9.41
N GLU A 35 -1.99 -14.53 -10.71
CA GLU A 35 -0.92 -15.34 -11.31
C GLU A 35 0.43 -14.61 -11.27
N ALA A 36 0.38 -13.27 -11.25
CA ALA A 36 1.52 -12.39 -11.07
C ALA A 36 1.26 -11.38 -9.94
N THR A 37 2.32 -10.89 -9.33
CA THR A 37 2.27 -9.83 -8.32
C THR A 37 2.31 -8.46 -9.00
N ALA A 38 1.56 -7.50 -8.46
CA ALA A 38 1.66 -6.10 -8.91
C ALA A 38 3.11 -5.60 -8.72
N PRO A 39 3.72 -4.94 -9.71
CA PRO A 39 5.12 -4.52 -9.65
C PRO A 39 5.36 -3.31 -8.73
N LEU A 40 4.31 -2.77 -8.11
CA LEU A 40 4.38 -1.79 -7.03
C LEU A 40 3.36 -2.19 -5.94
N LEU A 41 3.87 -2.51 -4.76
CA LEU A 41 3.07 -2.83 -3.59
C LEU A 41 3.25 -1.74 -2.54
N PHE A 42 2.14 -1.20 -2.06
CA PHE A 42 2.13 -0.37 -0.86
C PHE A 42 1.83 -1.21 0.37
N GLU A 43 2.26 -0.72 1.52
CA GLU A 43 1.79 -1.23 2.79
C GLU A 43 0.25 -1.21 2.86
N SER A 44 -0.30 -2.32 3.34
CA SER A 44 -1.70 -2.38 3.73
C SER A 44 -1.86 -2.01 5.21
N ASP A 45 -2.94 -1.34 5.57
CA ASP A 45 -3.27 -0.93 6.95
C ASP A 45 -4.75 -1.26 7.26
N PRO A 46 -5.08 -1.62 8.52
CA PRO A 46 -6.46 -1.80 8.96
C PRO A 46 -7.26 -0.50 9.09
N VAL A 47 -6.59 0.66 9.19
CA VAL A 47 -7.18 1.99 9.33
C VAL A 47 -7.10 2.76 8.02
N CYS A 48 -8.24 3.28 7.57
CA CYS A 48 -8.30 4.12 6.39
C CYS A 48 -8.05 5.58 6.77
N TYR A 49 -6.85 6.09 6.50
CA TYR A 49 -6.50 7.49 6.77
C TYR A 49 -6.06 8.19 5.49
N ALA A 50 -6.91 9.06 4.94
CA ALA A 50 -6.60 9.83 3.74
C ALA A 50 -7.22 11.24 3.87
N PRO A 51 -6.71 12.06 4.79
CA PRO A 51 -7.34 13.30 5.26
C PRO A 51 -7.60 14.33 4.17
N GLN A 52 -6.90 14.25 3.04
CA GLN A 52 -7.00 15.25 1.97
C GLN A 52 -7.70 14.75 0.71
N MET A 53 -8.41 13.61 0.78
CA MET A 53 -9.23 13.13 -0.33
C MET A 53 -10.24 14.17 -0.82
N GLU A 54 -10.70 15.07 0.06
CA GLU A 54 -11.64 16.14 -0.28
C GLU A 54 -11.15 17.12 -1.34
N LEU A 55 -9.83 17.25 -1.54
CA LEU A 55 -9.26 18.10 -2.58
C LEU A 55 -9.65 17.63 -4.00
N MET A 56 -9.94 16.34 -4.16
CA MET A 56 -10.33 15.74 -5.44
C MET A 56 -11.75 15.16 -5.43
N VAL A 57 -12.24 14.81 -4.24
CA VAL A 57 -13.55 14.17 -4.03
C VAL A 57 -14.33 15.02 -3.05
N PRO A 58 -14.94 16.14 -3.48
CA PRO A 58 -15.61 17.08 -2.57
C PRO A 58 -16.91 16.51 -1.97
N TRP A 59 -17.45 15.41 -2.49
CA TRP A 59 -18.65 14.74 -1.97
C TRP A 59 -18.32 13.61 -0.97
N GLY A 60 -19.35 13.05 -0.34
CA GLY A 60 -19.24 12.00 0.67
C GLY A 60 -19.25 12.52 2.11
N SER A 61 -18.78 11.70 3.06
CA SER A 61 -18.69 12.09 4.47
C SER A 61 -17.73 13.29 4.66
N PRO A 62 -18.04 14.25 5.56
CA PRO A 62 -17.10 15.28 5.97
C PRO A 62 -16.08 14.79 7.01
N GLU A 63 -16.32 13.64 7.63
CA GLU A 63 -15.41 13.04 8.61
C GLU A 63 -14.32 12.22 7.89
N ILE A 64 -13.05 12.44 8.24
CA ILE A 64 -11.86 11.96 7.52
C ILE A 64 -11.85 10.43 7.36
N PHE A 65 -12.06 9.69 8.45
CA PHE A 65 -11.99 8.23 8.41
C PHE A 65 -13.16 7.64 7.64
N ALA A 66 -14.38 8.13 7.90
CA ALA A 66 -15.59 7.74 7.19
C ALA A 66 -15.52 8.07 5.70
N LYS A 67 -14.93 9.21 5.32
CA LYS A 67 -14.71 9.57 3.91
C LYS A 67 -13.77 8.60 3.22
N CYS A 68 -12.66 8.28 3.87
CA CYS A 68 -11.69 7.32 3.36
C CYS A 68 -12.33 5.93 3.16
N ILE A 69 -13.02 5.43 4.19
CA ILE A 69 -13.72 4.12 4.14
C ILE A 69 -14.75 4.12 3.03
N TRP A 70 -15.64 5.12 3.00
CA TRP A 70 -16.69 5.25 2.00
C TRP A 70 -16.13 5.29 0.57
N TYR A 71 -15.01 6.00 0.35
CA TYR A 71 -14.41 6.06 -0.97
C TYR A 71 -13.75 4.73 -1.38
N TYR A 72 -13.14 4.03 -0.43
CA TYR A 72 -12.53 2.71 -0.65
C TYR A 72 -13.55 1.60 -0.94
N GLU A 73 -14.83 1.76 -0.58
CA GLU A 73 -15.87 0.80 -0.96
C GLU A 73 -15.89 0.54 -2.48
N ARG A 74 -15.50 1.53 -3.29
CA ARG A 74 -15.37 1.37 -4.74
C ARG A 74 -14.35 0.30 -5.15
N VAL A 75 -13.25 0.17 -4.41
CA VAL A 75 -12.24 -0.89 -4.63
C VAL A 75 -12.86 -2.25 -4.35
N TRP A 76 -13.65 -2.35 -3.29
CA TRP A 76 -14.28 -3.60 -2.88
C TRP A 76 -15.37 -4.04 -3.85
N GLU A 77 -16.20 -3.11 -4.31
CA GLU A 77 -17.22 -3.40 -5.31
C GLU A 77 -16.60 -3.79 -6.66
N ALA A 78 -15.54 -3.09 -7.09
CA ALA A 78 -14.80 -3.47 -8.30
C ALA A 78 -14.20 -4.89 -8.18
N ALA A 79 -13.64 -5.25 -7.02
CA ALA A 79 -13.10 -6.58 -6.79
C ALA A 79 -14.18 -7.67 -6.80
N LYS A 80 -15.34 -7.42 -6.19
CA LYS A 80 -16.47 -8.37 -6.16
C LYS A 80 -17.12 -8.56 -7.54
N SER A 81 -17.01 -7.59 -8.44
CA SER A 81 -17.64 -7.67 -9.76
C SER A 81 -17.01 -8.68 -10.73
N SER A 82 -15.83 -9.24 -10.42
CA SER A 82 -15.16 -10.24 -11.27
C SER A 82 -14.79 -11.48 -10.46
N ALA A 83 -15.33 -12.64 -10.86
CA ALA A 83 -15.19 -13.89 -10.11
C ALA A 83 -13.75 -14.44 -10.06
N ASP A 84 -12.94 -14.12 -11.07
CA ASP A 84 -11.54 -14.51 -11.21
C ASP A 84 -10.55 -13.49 -10.63
N GLN A 85 -11.03 -12.37 -10.08
CA GLN A 85 -10.18 -11.36 -9.46
C GLN A 85 -9.51 -11.91 -8.20
N ARG A 86 -8.18 -11.85 -8.13
CA ARG A 86 -7.39 -12.19 -6.94
C ARG A 86 -6.37 -11.12 -6.54
N MET A 87 -6.21 -10.05 -7.33
CA MET A 87 -5.30 -8.94 -7.00
C MET A 87 -5.68 -8.19 -5.71
N VAL A 88 -6.98 -8.07 -5.42
CA VAL A 88 -7.54 -7.32 -4.27
C VAL A 88 -8.11 -8.36 -3.33
N ARG A 89 -7.64 -8.38 -2.09
CA ARG A 89 -7.91 -9.51 -1.20
C ARG A 89 -8.71 -9.10 0.02
N PHE A 90 -9.80 -9.83 0.24
CA PHE A 90 -10.61 -9.75 1.45
C PHE A 90 -10.08 -10.74 2.48
N LEU A 91 -9.04 -10.34 3.20
CA LEU A 91 -8.48 -11.16 4.28
C LEU A 91 -9.18 -10.85 5.60
N ALA A 92 -9.39 -11.89 6.41
CA ALA A 92 -9.92 -11.75 7.77
C ALA A 92 -9.01 -10.89 8.68
N SER A 93 -7.77 -10.63 8.25
CA SER A 93 -6.81 -9.77 8.95
C SER A 93 -7.24 -8.29 8.99
N GLY A 94 -8.11 -7.84 8.07
CA GLY A 94 -8.63 -6.47 8.03
C GLY A 94 -7.68 -5.44 7.40
N TYR A 95 -6.48 -5.84 6.98
CA TYR A 95 -5.50 -4.97 6.31
C TYR A 95 -5.92 -4.72 4.87
N ARG A 96 -6.62 -3.59 4.64
CA ARG A 96 -7.33 -3.34 3.39
C ARG A 96 -7.12 -1.94 2.82
N TYR A 97 -6.50 -1.04 3.56
CA TYR A 97 -6.30 0.33 3.11
C TYR A 97 -4.83 0.57 2.79
N LEU A 98 -4.55 1.50 1.87
CA LEU A 98 -3.17 1.90 1.58
C LEU A 98 -2.60 2.72 2.74
N ALA A 99 -1.40 2.38 3.18
CA ALA A 99 -0.54 3.24 3.99
C ALA A 99 0.65 3.75 3.16
N GLY A 100 0.94 5.05 3.28
CA GLY A 100 2.03 5.70 2.55
C GLY A 100 3.42 5.47 3.14
N GLY A 101 3.50 4.89 4.34
CA GLY A 101 4.78 4.72 5.06
C GLY A 101 5.68 3.62 4.53
N GLY A 102 5.16 2.70 3.71
CA GLY A 102 5.93 1.59 3.14
C GLY A 102 5.54 1.29 1.70
N MET A 103 6.53 1.10 0.83
CA MET A 103 6.33 0.57 -0.52
C MET A 103 7.51 -0.30 -0.96
N VAL A 104 7.22 -1.30 -1.78
CA VAL A 104 8.20 -2.08 -2.55
C VAL A 104 7.79 -2.07 -4.01
N GLY A 105 8.73 -1.81 -4.91
CA GLY A 105 8.39 -1.69 -6.31
C GLY A 105 9.56 -1.91 -7.23
N ARG A 106 9.26 -2.39 -8.44
CA ARG A 106 10.18 -2.28 -9.57
C ARG A 106 10.36 -0.81 -9.89
N VAL A 107 11.60 -0.37 -10.09
CA VAL A 107 11.92 1.03 -10.37
C VAL A 107 11.14 1.58 -11.57
N TRP A 108 10.94 0.78 -12.61
CA TRP A 108 10.16 1.19 -13.78
C TRP A 108 8.69 1.45 -13.42
N ALA A 109 8.08 0.60 -12.59
CA ALA A 109 6.68 0.72 -12.19
C ALA A 109 6.49 1.92 -11.27
N PHE A 110 7.42 2.14 -10.34
CA PHE A 110 7.42 3.34 -9.51
C PHE A 110 7.53 4.61 -10.36
N ARG A 111 8.49 4.68 -11.30
CA ARG A 111 8.65 5.84 -12.18
C ARG A 111 7.40 6.13 -13.01
N GLU A 112 6.69 5.09 -13.43
CA GLU A 112 5.43 5.24 -14.16
C GLU A 112 4.32 5.78 -13.24
N ALA A 113 4.07 5.13 -12.10
CA ALA A 113 3.08 5.55 -11.11
C ALA A 113 3.36 6.98 -10.59
N TYR A 114 4.63 7.34 -10.44
CA TYR A 114 5.05 8.65 -9.95
C TYR A 114 4.69 9.79 -10.91
N LYS A 115 4.52 9.54 -12.21
CA LYS A 115 4.03 10.57 -13.14
C LYS A 115 2.61 11.00 -12.77
N ALA A 116 1.74 10.04 -12.44
CA ALA A 116 0.38 10.31 -12.00
C ALA A 116 0.37 10.99 -10.62
N TYR A 117 1.23 10.54 -9.71
CA TYR A 117 1.45 11.20 -8.42
C TYR A 117 1.87 12.65 -8.57
N ALA A 118 2.91 12.93 -9.36
CA ALA A 118 3.41 14.29 -9.57
C ALA A 118 2.35 15.20 -10.22
N SER A 119 1.59 14.65 -11.17
CA SER A 119 0.50 15.39 -11.82
C SER A 119 -0.62 15.72 -10.83
N LEU A 120 -0.98 14.77 -9.96
CA LEU A 120 -1.99 15.00 -8.93
C LEU A 120 -1.50 15.95 -7.82
N LEU A 121 -0.24 15.83 -7.41
CA LEU A 121 0.39 16.74 -6.46
C LEU A 121 0.38 18.18 -6.99
N ALA A 122 0.59 18.38 -8.29
CA ALA A 122 0.61 19.70 -8.91
C ALA A 122 -0.76 20.41 -8.96
N THR A 123 -1.87 19.73 -8.64
CA THR A 123 -3.21 20.34 -8.69
C THR A 123 -3.49 21.30 -7.53
N SER A 124 -2.72 21.20 -6.44
CA SER A 124 -2.92 22.04 -5.26
C SER A 124 -1.64 22.16 -4.43
N ASP A 125 -1.37 23.36 -3.94
CA ASP A 125 -0.34 23.63 -2.92
C ASP A 125 -0.75 23.17 -1.51
N LYS A 126 -2.00 22.73 -1.32
CA LYS A 126 -2.54 22.32 -0.02
C LYS A 126 -2.17 20.90 0.36
N TRP A 127 -1.67 20.08 -0.57
CA TRP A 127 -1.26 18.71 -0.27
C TRP A 127 -0.14 18.69 0.77
N TRP A 128 -0.37 17.99 1.88
CA TRP A 128 0.62 17.70 2.93
C TRP A 128 0.69 16.20 3.26
N CYS A 129 -0.29 15.41 2.82
CA CYS A 129 -0.41 13.97 3.05
C CYS A 129 -0.28 13.22 1.72
N ASP A 130 0.90 12.68 1.48
CA ASP A 130 1.21 11.78 0.36
C ASP A 130 0.30 10.54 0.33
N GLN A 131 -0.02 9.98 1.50
CA GLN A 131 -0.96 8.85 1.63
C GLN A 131 -2.35 9.17 1.04
N SER A 132 -2.80 10.43 1.08
CA SER A 132 -4.07 10.83 0.46
C SER A 132 -4.00 10.74 -1.06
N ILE A 133 -2.89 11.18 -1.66
CA ILE A 133 -2.65 11.11 -3.11
C ILE A 133 -2.54 9.65 -3.55
N TRP A 134 -1.70 8.85 -2.89
CA TRP A 134 -1.54 7.43 -3.22
C TRP A 134 -2.83 6.63 -3.06
N SER A 135 -3.64 6.94 -2.04
CA SER A 135 -4.94 6.31 -1.86
C SER A 135 -5.90 6.58 -3.01
N LEU A 136 -5.95 7.83 -3.51
CA LEU A 136 -6.76 8.17 -4.68
C LEU A 136 -6.28 7.40 -5.93
N LEU A 137 -4.97 7.41 -6.18
CA LEU A 137 -4.36 6.72 -7.32
C LEU A 137 -4.60 5.20 -7.28
N HIS A 138 -4.54 4.60 -6.09
CA HIS A 138 -4.87 3.18 -5.90
C HIS A 138 -6.33 2.89 -6.23
N VAL A 139 -7.27 3.67 -5.66
CA VAL A 139 -8.70 3.51 -5.94
C VAL A 139 -8.99 3.65 -7.43
N TRP A 140 -8.44 4.67 -8.09
CA TRP A 140 -8.65 4.90 -9.52
C TRP A 140 -8.03 3.83 -10.41
N SER A 141 -6.84 3.34 -10.05
CA SER A 141 -6.19 2.22 -10.74
C SER A 141 -7.06 0.97 -10.71
N VAL A 142 -7.54 0.57 -9.52
CA VAL A 142 -8.35 -0.64 -9.37
C VAL A 142 -9.72 -0.51 -10.02
N THR A 143 -10.38 0.64 -9.85
CA THR A 143 -11.74 0.87 -10.37
C THR A 143 -11.77 1.18 -11.87
N ARG A 144 -10.61 1.45 -12.48
CA ARG A 144 -10.48 1.87 -13.88
C ARG A 144 -11.40 3.06 -14.22
N ASP A 145 -11.50 4.03 -13.29
CA ASP A 145 -12.43 5.15 -13.41
C ASP A 145 -12.08 6.04 -14.63
N THR A 146 -12.94 6.02 -15.64
CA THR A 146 -12.75 6.77 -16.89
C THR A 146 -13.13 8.25 -16.77
N ASN A 147 -13.71 8.69 -15.64
CA ASN A 147 -14.00 10.10 -15.37
C ASN A 147 -12.81 10.83 -14.75
N VAL A 148 -11.81 10.11 -14.26
CA VAL A 148 -10.57 10.68 -13.72
C VAL A 148 -9.72 11.24 -14.86
N THR A 149 -9.10 12.41 -14.71
CA THR A 149 -8.18 12.99 -15.70
C THR A 149 -7.11 11.98 -16.12
N ALA A 150 -6.81 11.90 -17.43
CA ALA A 150 -5.88 10.92 -17.98
C ALA A 150 -4.50 10.93 -17.29
N ASP A 151 -4.00 12.11 -16.94
CA ASP A 151 -2.70 12.29 -16.28
C ASP A 151 -2.66 11.69 -14.87
N PHE A 152 -3.80 11.43 -14.23
CA PHE A 152 -3.86 10.80 -12.90
C PHE A 152 -4.09 9.29 -12.99
N ARG A 153 -4.24 8.72 -14.19
CA ARG A 153 -4.53 7.30 -14.37
C ARG A 153 -3.25 6.49 -14.30
N ILE A 154 -3.28 5.47 -13.46
CA ILE A 154 -2.27 4.41 -13.41
C ILE A 154 -2.84 3.18 -14.12
N ARG A 155 -1.99 2.42 -14.82
CA ARG A 155 -2.40 1.14 -15.42
C ARG A 155 -2.97 0.20 -14.36
N TYR A 156 -4.08 -0.44 -14.70
CA TYR A 156 -4.68 -1.46 -13.85
C TYR A 156 -3.64 -2.53 -13.48
N GLY A 157 -3.59 -2.91 -12.20
CA GLY A 157 -2.65 -3.92 -11.70
C GLY A 157 -1.20 -3.46 -11.54
N LEU A 158 -0.85 -2.21 -11.89
CA LEU A 158 0.50 -1.70 -11.64
C LEU A 158 0.77 -1.53 -10.13
N LEU A 159 -0.24 -1.02 -9.41
CA LEU A 159 -0.20 -0.71 -7.98
C LEU A 159 -1.23 -1.59 -7.25
N SER A 160 -0.79 -2.29 -6.20
CA SER A 160 -1.66 -3.02 -5.27
C SER A 160 -1.14 -2.89 -3.83
N LEU A 161 -1.73 -3.61 -2.88
CA LEU A 161 -1.33 -3.63 -1.48
C LEU A 161 -0.62 -4.93 -1.10
N ASP A 162 0.30 -4.86 -0.15
CA ASP A 162 0.95 -6.01 0.49
C ASP A 162 -0.02 -6.71 1.47
N TYR A 163 -1.12 -7.26 0.95
CA TYR A 163 -2.17 -7.91 1.74
C TYR A 163 -1.67 -9.06 2.62
N ASN A 164 -0.59 -9.74 2.21
CA ASN A 164 0.01 -10.83 2.98
C ASN A 164 0.94 -10.34 4.10
N ASN A 165 1.19 -9.03 4.17
CA ASN A 165 2.16 -8.44 5.08
C ASN A 165 3.53 -9.12 4.96
N SER A 166 3.95 -9.45 3.73
CA SER A 166 5.25 -10.08 3.46
C SER A 166 6.39 -9.08 3.63
N PHE A 167 6.15 -7.83 3.27
CA PHE A 167 7.09 -6.74 3.44
C PHE A 167 6.75 -5.87 4.64
N PHE A 168 5.51 -5.45 4.82
CA PHE A 168 5.14 -4.45 5.80
C PHE A 168 4.04 -4.96 6.73
N LEU A 169 4.22 -4.74 8.02
CA LEU A 169 3.19 -4.96 9.03
C LEU A 169 3.15 -3.81 10.01
N THR A 170 1.99 -3.14 10.08
CA THR A 170 1.64 -2.23 11.16
C THR A 170 1.06 -3.03 12.34
N PRO A 171 1.75 -3.16 13.48
CA PRO A 171 1.39 -4.12 14.52
C PRO A 171 0.17 -3.75 15.39
N ALA A 172 -0.64 -2.77 14.96
CA ALA A 172 -1.79 -2.25 15.70
C ALA A 172 -2.91 -3.27 15.93
N PHE A 173 -3.09 -4.25 15.05
CA PHE A 173 -4.16 -5.25 15.16
C PHE A 173 -3.64 -6.62 14.73
N ARG A 174 -3.74 -7.63 15.63
CA ARG A 174 -3.32 -9.04 15.50
C ARG A 174 -2.82 -9.44 14.09
N GLY A 175 -1.63 -8.95 13.72
CA GLY A 175 -1.06 -9.16 12.41
C GLY A 175 -0.69 -10.62 12.24
N LEU A 176 -1.14 -11.23 11.15
CA LEU A 176 -0.71 -12.56 10.73
C LEU A 176 0.38 -12.34 9.67
N GLY A 177 1.58 -12.88 9.89
CA GLY A 177 2.66 -12.84 8.92
C GLY A 177 4.05 -12.86 9.54
N SER A 178 5.05 -13.09 8.70
CA SER A 178 6.47 -12.92 9.00
C SER A 178 6.99 -11.76 8.15
N PRO A 179 6.63 -10.51 8.47
CA PRO A 179 6.96 -9.36 7.64
C PRO A 179 8.47 -9.16 7.62
N ALA A 180 9.00 -8.56 6.55
CA ALA A 180 10.37 -8.04 6.54
C ALA A 180 10.51 -6.77 7.42
N LEU A 181 9.50 -5.90 7.30
CA LEU A 181 9.18 -4.60 7.88
C LEU A 181 8.14 -4.54 9.01
N TYR A 182 8.49 -4.17 10.23
CA TYR A 182 7.51 -3.53 11.13
C TYR A 182 7.50 -2.02 10.92
N HIS A 183 6.33 -1.46 10.65
CA HIS A 183 6.07 -0.02 10.60
C HIS A 183 5.19 0.37 11.79
N PHE A 184 5.52 1.45 12.48
CA PHE A 184 4.78 1.92 13.66
C PHE A 184 4.24 3.32 13.34
N PRO A 185 3.17 3.43 12.54
CA PRO A 185 2.61 4.72 12.18
C PRO A 185 1.92 5.38 13.39
N GLY A 186 1.74 6.69 13.27
CA GLY A 186 1.02 7.48 14.27
C GLY A 186 1.83 7.76 15.54
N PRO A 187 1.17 8.30 16.57
CA PRO A 187 1.84 8.78 17.77
C PRO A 187 2.37 7.63 18.67
N PRO A 188 3.47 7.86 19.42
CA PRO A 188 4.15 6.82 20.21
C PRO A 188 3.28 6.06 21.22
N TYR A 189 2.19 6.65 21.70
CA TYR A 189 1.28 5.97 22.63
C TYR A 189 0.54 4.78 21.99
N LEU A 190 0.52 4.67 20.66
CA LEU A 190 -0.02 3.52 19.92
C LEU A 190 1.00 2.38 19.76
N TRP A 191 2.23 2.55 20.24
CA TRP A 191 3.33 1.62 20.01
C TRP A 191 3.59 0.66 21.17
N ASP A 192 2.53 0.27 21.88
CA ASP A 192 2.56 -0.60 23.06
C ASP A 192 3.23 -1.96 22.82
N ARG A 193 3.28 -2.43 21.56
CA ARG A 193 3.90 -3.72 21.17
C ARG A 193 5.39 -3.64 20.83
N ILE A 194 6.01 -2.46 20.75
CA ILE A 194 7.43 -2.33 20.44
C ILE A 194 8.33 -3.20 21.34
N PRO A 195 8.18 -3.20 22.68
CA PRO A 195 9.07 -3.98 23.54
C PRO A 195 9.01 -5.49 23.25
N THR A 196 7.82 -6.03 22.98
CA THR A 196 7.65 -7.44 22.64
C THR A 196 8.25 -7.79 21.28
N LEU A 197 8.15 -6.88 20.29
CA LEU A 197 8.67 -7.08 18.94
C LEU A 197 10.19 -6.93 18.88
N LEU A 198 10.77 -5.99 19.64
CA LEU A 198 12.22 -5.85 19.79
C LEU A 198 12.88 -7.12 20.33
N ASN A 199 12.25 -7.78 21.30
CA ASN A 199 12.76 -9.04 21.87
C ASN A 199 12.71 -10.22 20.89
N ARG A 200 11.95 -10.12 19.79
CA ARG A 200 11.81 -11.18 18.77
C ARG A 200 12.60 -10.91 17.49
N THR A 201 13.34 -9.81 17.44
CA THR A 201 14.10 -9.38 16.27
C THR A 201 15.59 -9.43 16.59
N MET A 202 16.43 -9.81 15.62
CA MET A 202 17.86 -10.15 15.85
C MET A 202 18.79 -8.94 16.15
N TRP A 203 18.28 -7.86 16.74
CA TRP A 203 19.05 -6.63 17.03
C TRP A 203 20.15 -6.80 18.08
N TRP A 204 20.17 -7.93 18.79
CA TRP A 204 21.12 -8.20 19.88
C TRP A 204 22.56 -8.51 19.42
N THR A 205 22.84 -8.43 18.13
CA THR A 205 24.20 -8.49 17.58
C THR A 205 24.47 -7.33 16.62
N GLY A 206 24.63 -6.13 17.18
CA GLY A 206 25.45 -5.07 16.61
C GLY A 206 24.79 -4.13 15.59
N CYS A 207 24.08 -3.10 16.06
CA CYS A 207 24.25 -1.71 15.59
C CYS A 207 23.30 -0.75 16.33
N VAL A 208 23.78 0.48 16.48
CA VAL A 208 23.26 1.60 17.29
C VAL A 208 21.86 2.04 16.85
N ILE A 209 21.00 2.30 17.83
CA ILE A 209 19.68 2.93 17.67
C ILE A 209 19.89 4.41 17.32
N LEU A 210 19.44 4.85 16.13
CA LEU A 210 19.19 6.26 15.86
C LEU A 210 17.69 6.52 16.04
N LEU A 211 17.30 7.06 17.19
CA LEU A 211 16.00 7.67 17.42
C LEU A 211 16.16 9.16 17.09
N THR A 212 15.64 9.61 15.95
CA THR A 212 15.37 11.04 15.76
C THR A 212 14.00 11.34 16.37
N LEU A 213 14.03 12.19 17.40
CA LEU A 213 12.88 12.81 18.07
C LEU A 213 12.09 13.72 17.12
#